data_AF-A0A1Y4TMS0-F1
#
_entry.id   AF-A0A1Y4TMS0-F1
#
_cell.length_a   1.000
_cell.length_b   1.000
_cell.length_c   1.000
_cell.angle_alpha   90.00
_cell.angle_beta   90.00
_cell.angle_gamma   90.00
#
_symmetry.space_group_name_H-M   'P 1'
#
loop_
_entity.id
_entity.type
_entity.pdbx_description
1 polymer ?
#
loop_
_entity_poly.entity_id
_entity_poly.type
_entity_poly.pdbx_seq_one_letter_code
_entity_poly.pdbx_strand_id
1 'polypeptide(L)'
;MKHAKLLLAVLLLLLTSGCAGEPLSGRAVVNTLYLDWNTTGWRAVLVYVTSSASADAGQAKPEALVLSGQGATVADALQDAQSASPLTAFYGQNELLLLGPGAQGKAMYEACVYLSNDSAGRPNMAVFGVQTLAEDWQPASGEDRYALLRQLEQAEGESLYTQRLYRLAGAEAGILPCLEVDCRAGTAVPGDTRLFLGGQCTAVWDREATALAALIEGQVRSVSLEASTGRGPVRYTLELPLLGWEPSLDTLTLNARLSGYLKNLTDSGGLIHTGKQELADEIAAQLEETARRITRQTFGQGQDLLRMGFWLRSRDAAACAELERAGRWYDPDRIEWEVRLRAL
;
A
#
# COMPACT_ATOMS: atom_id res chain seq x y z
N MET A 1 -63.09 9.04 -5.98
CA MET A 1 -62.42 9.46 -4.71
C MET A 1 -61.91 8.32 -3.83
N LYS A 2 -62.51 7.11 -3.82
CA LYS A 2 -62.01 5.97 -3.01
C LYS A 2 -60.66 5.39 -3.50
N HIS A 3 -60.44 5.32 -4.81
CA HIS A 3 -59.19 4.77 -5.38
C HIS A 3 -57.96 5.66 -5.18
N ALA A 4 -58.14 6.99 -5.15
CA ALA A 4 -57.04 7.94 -4.93
C ALA A 4 -56.49 7.87 -3.48
N LYS A 5 -57.35 7.59 -2.49
CA LYS A 5 -56.94 7.40 -1.09
C LYS A 5 -56.20 6.08 -0.89
N LEU A 6 -56.57 5.04 -1.64
CA LEU A 6 -55.89 3.74 -1.61
C LEU A 6 -54.48 3.85 -2.22
N LEU A 7 -54.35 4.56 -3.36
CA LEU A 7 -53.05 4.77 -4.01
C LEU A 7 -52.10 5.60 -3.14
N LEU A 8 -52.61 6.63 -2.47
CA LEU A 8 -51.82 7.46 -1.55
C LEU A 8 -51.36 6.67 -0.32
N ALA A 9 -52.20 5.78 0.22
CA ALA A 9 -51.83 4.91 1.33
C ALA A 9 -50.76 3.88 0.95
N VAL A 10 -50.83 3.30 -0.26
CA VAL A 10 -49.80 2.40 -0.79
C VAL A 10 -48.49 3.13 -1.05
N LEU A 11 -48.54 4.36 -1.60
CA LEU A 11 -47.35 5.18 -1.80
C LEU A 11 -46.69 5.59 -0.47
N LEU A 12 -47.48 5.93 0.55
CA LEU A 12 -46.97 6.23 1.89
C LEU A 12 -46.36 5.00 2.56
N LEU A 13 -46.95 3.80 2.38
CA LEU A 13 -46.36 2.55 2.88
C LEU A 13 -45.02 2.23 2.20
N LEU A 14 -44.88 2.48 0.90
CA LEU A 14 -43.62 2.34 0.15
C LEU A 14 -42.57 3.41 0.51
N LEU A 15 -43.01 4.59 0.94
CA LEU A 15 -42.13 5.67 1.42
C LEU A 15 -41.70 5.49 2.89
N THR A 16 -42.47 4.75 3.69
CA THR A 16 -42.13 4.41 5.09
C THR A 16 -41.46 3.05 5.26
N SER A 17 -41.42 2.21 4.22
CA SER A 17 -40.44 1.13 4.14
C SER A 17 -39.07 1.73 3.84
N GLY A 18 -38.57 2.56 4.77
CA GLY A 18 -37.17 2.94 4.80
C GLY A 18 -36.35 1.66 4.70
N CYS A 19 -35.33 1.68 3.84
CA CYS A 19 -34.46 0.56 3.53
C CYS A 19 -34.27 -0.32 4.77
N ALA A 20 -34.92 -1.48 4.78
CA ALA A 20 -34.78 -2.48 5.84
C ALA A 20 -33.38 -3.08 5.71
N GLY A 21 -32.38 -2.29 6.09
CA GLY A 21 -31.04 -2.78 6.31
C GLY A 21 -31.09 -3.68 7.53
N GLU A 22 -30.50 -4.87 7.43
CA GLU A 22 -30.24 -5.69 8.60
C GLU A 22 -29.62 -4.86 9.73
N PRO A 23 -30.07 -5.01 10.98
CA PRO A 23 -29.45 -4.36 12.12
C PRO A 23 -27.97 -4.73 12.18
N LEU A 24 -27.13 -3.81 12.69
CA LEU A 24 -25.67 -4.01 12.79
C LEU A 24 -25.29 -5.31 13.51
N SER A 25 -26.15 -5.81 14.41
CA SER A 25 -25.98 -7.09 15.11
C SER A 25 -26.06 -8.34 14.21
N GLY A 26 -26.61 -8.22 12.99
CA GLY A 26 -26.64 -9.28 11.98
C GLY A 26 -25.51 -9.17 10.95
N ARG A 27 -24.63 -8.17 11.09
CA ARG A 27 -23.53 -7.92 10.15
C ARG A 27 -22.18 -8.22 10.80
N ALA A 28 -21.28 -8.75 10.00
CA ALA A 28 -19.87 -8.88 10.35
C ALA A 28 -19.06 -7.84 9.58
N VAL A 29 -18.32 -6.98 10.27
CA VAL A 29 -17.49 -5.96 9.62
C VAL A 29 -16.25 -6.62 9.08
N VAL A 30 -16.04 -6.55 7.76
CA VAL A 30 -14.80 -7.03 7.14
C VAL A 30 -13.72 -5.96 7.32
N ASN A 31 -12.68 -6.28 8.09
CA ASN A 31 -11.57 -5.37 8.34
C ASN A 31 -10.42 -5.64 7.35
N THR A 32 -10.03 -6.90 7.19
CA THR A 32 -8.95 -7.33 6.30
C THR A 32 -9.44 -8.38 5.31
N LEU A 33 -9.07 -8.23 4.05
CA LEU A 33 -9.23 -9.23 3.00
C LEU A 33 -7.87 -9.81 2.63
N TYR A 34 -7.76 -11.12 2.60
CA TYR A 34 -6.61 -11.81 2.02
C TYR A 34 -7.04 -12.59 0.78
N LEU A 35 -6.27 -12.48 -0.30
CA LEU A 35 -6.45 -13.22 -1.54
C LEU A 35 -5.16 -13.92 -1.93
N ASP A 36 -5.27 -15.18 -2.34
CA ASP A 36 -4.16 -15.94 -2.91
C ASP A 36 -4.62 -16.72 -4.14
N TRP A 37 -3.67 -17.03 -5.01
CA TRP A 37 -3.92 -17.83 -6.20
C TRP A 37 -3.07 -19.10 -6.14
N ASN A 38 -3.69 -20.27 -6.30
CA ASN A 38 -2.98 -21.52 -6.44
C ASN A 38 -3.32 -22.18 -7.79
N THR A 39 -2.71 -23.33 -8.08
CA THR A 39 -2.94 -24.06 -9.35
C THR A 39 -4.39 -24.50 -9.57
N THR A 40 -5.21 -24.53 -8.51
CA THR A 40 -6.61 -24.98 -8.53
C THR A 40 -7.64 -23.84 -8.48
N GLY A 41 -7.21 -22.60 -8.27
CA GLY A 41 -8.09 -21.43 -8.25
C GLY A 41 -7.72 -20.37 -7.20
N TRP A 42 -8.65 -19.46 -6.97
CA TRP A 42 -8.57 -18.41 -5.97
C TRP A 42 -8.90 -18.96 -4.57
N ARG A 43 -8.16 -18.48 -3.58
CA ARG A 43 -8.48 -18.62 -2.15
C ARG A 43 -8.72 -17.23 -1.57
N ALA A 44 -9.80 -17.09 -0.81
CA ALA A 44 -10.11 -15.87 -0.08
C ALA A 44 -10.14 -16.16 1.41
N VAL A 45 -9.60 -15.24 2.20
CA VAL A 45 -9.74 -15.24 3.65
C VAL A 45 -10.28 -13.89 4.09
N LEU A 46 -11.38 -13.92 4.84
CA LEU A 46 -12.07 -12.76 5.38
C LEU A 46 -11.83 -12.71 6.88
N VAL A 47 -11.22 -11.62 7.35
CA VAL A 47 -11.09 -11.37 8.79
C VAL A 47 -12.16 -10.37 9.21
N TYR A 48 -13.14 -10.89 9.96
CA TYR A 48 -14.24 -10.11 10.50
C TYR A 48 -13.96 -9.67 11.92
N VAL A 49 -14.44 -8.47 12.26
CA VAL A 49 -14.59 -8.03 13.64
C VAL A 49 -16.06 -8.05 13.99
N THR A 50 -16.39 -8.72 15.10
CA THR A 50 -17.72 -8.79 15.69
C THR A 50 -17.66 -8.29 17.12
N SER A 51 -18.78 -7.80 17.65
CA SER A 51 -18.93 -7.52 19.08
C SER A 51 -19.67 -8.67 19.73
N SER A 52 -19.16 -9.20 20.85
CA SER A 52 -19.95 -10.16 21.62
C SER A 52 -21.27 -9.51 22.09
N ALA A 53 -22.36 -10.28 22.01
CA ALA A 53 -23.66 -9.81 22.48
C ALA A 53 -23.62 -9.67 24.01
N SER A 54 -23.33 -8.46 24.49
CA SER A 54 -23.39 -8.10 25.91
C SER A 54 -24.55 -7.14 26.15
N ALA A 55 -25.30 -7.37 27.23
CA ALA A 55 -26.34 -6.43 27.69
C ALA A 55 -25.74 -5.09 28.15
N ASP A 56 -24.43 -5.06 28.44
CA ASP A 56 -23.65 -3.88 28.77
C ASP A 56 -22.66 -3.59 27.63
N ALA A 57 -22.93 -2.54 26.86
CA ALA A 57 -22.11 -2.13 25.71
C ALA A 57 -20.67 -1.76 26.12
N GLY A 58 -20.42 -1.44 27.39
CA GLY A 58 -19.08 -1.16 27.92
C GLY A 58 -18.22 -2.40 28.18
N GLN A 59 -18.82 -3.61 28.15
CA GLN A 59 -18.13 -4.88 28.42
C GLN A 59 -18.03 -5.80 27.19
N ALA A 60 -18.59 -5.39 26.04
CA ALA A 60 -18.46 -6.15 24.80
C ALA A 60 -16.99 -6.15 24.34
N LYS A 61 -16.36 -7.32 24.37
CA LYS A 61 -15.02 -7.49 23.81
C LYS A 61 -15.15 -7.74 22.30
N PRO A 62 -14.33 -7.07 21.47
CA PRO A 62 -14.26 -7.39 20.06
C PRO A 62 -13.73 -8.81 19.89
N GLU A 63 -14.42 -9.61 19.07
CA GLU A 63 -14.02 -10.95 18.69
C GLU A 63 -13.77 -10.99 17.19
N ALA A 64 -12.62 -11.55 16.80
CA ALA A 64 -12.26 -11.71 15.40
C ALA A 64 -12.62 -13.11 14.89
N LEU A 65 -13.33 -13.15 13.77
CA LEU A 65 -13.65 -14.39 13.05
C LEU A 65 -12.83 -14.43 11.76
N VAL A 66 -12.33 -15.61 11.43
CA VAL A 66 -11.64 -15.84 10.16
C VAL A 66 -12.45 -16.84 9.36
N LEU A 67 -12.88 -16.45 8.16
CA LEU A 67 -13.59 -17.31 7.24
C LEU A 67 -12.77 -17.48 5.98
N SER A 68 -12.69 -18.71 5.48
CA SER A 68 -11.93 -19.05 4.29
C SER A 68 -12.86 -19.63 3.24
N GLY A 69 -12.58 -19.34 1.98
CA GLY A 69 -13.32 -19.88 0.85
C GLY A 69 -12.41 -20.07 -0.37
N GLN A 70 -12.90 -20.84 -1.33
CA GLN A 70 -12.18 -21.16 -2.55
C GLN A 70 -13.11 -21.14 -3.77
N GLY A 71 -12.55 -20.81 -4.93
CA GLY A 71 -13.34 -20.72 -6.16
C GLY A 71 -12.49 -20.55 -7.41
N ALA A 72 -13.12 -20.69 -8.58
CA ALA A 72 -12.44 -20.49 -9.85
C ALA A 72 -12.12 -19.01 -10.11
N THR A 73 -12.94 -18.11 -9.57
CA THR A 73 -12.78 -16.65 -9.65
C THR A 73 -12.66 -16.04 -8.25
N VAL A 74 -12.20 -14.77 -8.17
CA VAL A 74 -12.20 -14.00 -6.93
C VAL A 74 -13.62 -13.90 -6.33
N ALA A 75 -14.63 -13.71 -7.18
CA ALA A 75 -16.03 -13.65 -6.77
C ALA A 75 -16.49 -14.95 -6.10
N ASP A 76 -16.20 -16.10 -6.71
CA ASP A 76 -16.57 -17.41 -6.19
C ASP A 76 -15.90 -17.66 -4.83
N ALA A 77 -14.61 -17.35 -4.71
CA ALA A 77 -13.87 -17.55 -3.46
C ALA A 77 -14.39 -16.67 -2.33
N LEU A 78 -14.76 -15.41 -2.63
CA LEU A 78 -15.38 -14.51 -1.66
C LEU A 78 -16.77 -15.00 -1.24
N GLN A 79 -17.60 -15.44 -2.19
CA GLN A 79 -18.94 -15.95 -1.92
C GLN A 79 -18.89 -17.23 -1.08
N ASP A 80 -17.96 -18.14 -1.38
CA ASP A 80 -17.73 -19.36 -0.60
C ASP A 80 -17.29 -19.02 0.83
N ALA A 81 -16.35 -18.07 1.00
CA ALA A 81 -15.90 -17.63 2.32
C ALA A 81 -17.03 -16.99 3.14
N GLN A 82 -17.89 -16.19 2.52
CA GLN A 82 -19.05 -15.57 3.17
C GLN A 82 -20.08 -16.62 3.61
N SER A 83 -20.27 -17.67 2.81
CA SER A 83 -21.26 -18.73 3.08
C SER A 83 -20.92 -19.56 4.33
N ALA A 84 -19.69 -19.48 4.83
CA ALA A 84 -19.25 -20.11 6.07
C ALA A 84 -19.80 -19.44 7.35
N SER A 85 -20.47 -18.29 7.25
CA SER A 85 -21.10 -17.59 8.38
C SER A 85 -22.55 -17.22 8.09
N PRO A 86 -23.44 -17.29 9.09
CA PRO A 86 -24.80 -16.78 8.96
C PRO A 86 -24.88 -15.24 8.99
N LEU A 87 -23.77 -14.54 9.25
CA LEU A 87 -23.72 -13.08 9.29
C LEU A 87 -23.50 -12.50 7.89
N THR A 88 -24.21 -11.41 7.58
CA THR A 88 -24.00 -10.68 6.33
C THR A 88 -22.69 -9.90 6.39
N ALA A 89 -21.80 -10.15 5.41
CA ALA A 89 -20.54 -9.43 5.30
C ALA A 89 -20.76 -7.94 5.02
N PHE A 90 -20.13 -7.08 5.81
CA PHE A 90 -20.15 -5.64 5.62
C PHE A 90 -18.76 -5.11 5.31
N TYR A 91 -18.53 -4.78 4.04
CA TYR A 91 -17.26 -4.28 3.52
C TYR A 91 -17.06 -2.78 3.70
N GLY A 92 -17.96 -2.08 4.41
CA GLY A 92 -17.90 -0.62 4.54
C GLY A 92 -16.61 -0.08 5.17
N GLN A 93 -15.90 -0.92 5.93
CA GLN A 93 -14.65 -0.58 6.63
C GLN A 93 -13.48 -1.50 6.22
N ASN A 94 -13.55 -2.12 5.04
CA ASN A 94 -12.42 -2.88 4.52
C ASN A 94 -11.37 -1.91 3.97
N GLU A 95 -10.27 -1.77 4.71
CA GLU A 95 -9.18 -0.84 4.39
C GLU A 95 -7.88 -1.54 4.02
N LEU A 96 -7.77 -2.86 4.21
CA LEU A 96 -6.54 -3.63 3.97
C LEU A 96 -6.78 -4.88 3.10
N LEU A 97 -6.06 -4.96 1.98
CA LEU A 97 -5.90 -6.14 1.14
C LEU A 97 -4.50 -6.72 1.26
N LEU A 98 -4.45 -8.00 1.59
CA LEU A 98 -3.24 -8.79 1.62
C LEU A 98 -3.23 -9.77 0.45
N LEU A 99 -2.13 -9.80 -0.29
CA LEU A 99 -1.92 -10.69 -1.42
C LEU A 99 -0.95 -11.79 -1.02
N GLY A 100 -1.43 -13.02 -1.00
CA GLY A 100 -0.61 -14.21 -0.82
C GLY A 100 0.41 -14.39 -1.95
N PRO A 101 1.40 -15.28 -1.76
CA PRO A 101 2.55 -15.40 -2.67
C PRO A 101 2.16 -15.75 -4.10
N GLY A 102 1.10 -16.55 -4.30
CA GLY A 102 0.61 -16.89 -5.63
C GLY A 102 -0.18 -15.77 -6.31
N ALA A 103 -0.72 -14.83 -5.53
CA ALA A 103 -1.41 -13.66 -6.04
C ALA A 103 -0.49 -12.47 -6.37
N GLN A 104 0.78 -12.43 -5.93
CA GLN A 104 1.64 -11.24 -6.07
C GLN A 104 2.11 -10.94 -7.52
N GLY A 105 1.87 -11.81 -8.48
CA GLY A 105 2.24 -11.62 -9.90
C GLY A 105 1.11 -11.09 -10.78
N LYS A 106 0.87 -11.74 -11.93
CA LYS A 106 -0.22 -11.37 -12.84
C LYS A 106 -1.61 -11.37 -12.17
N ALA A 107 -1.83 -12.31 -11.25
CA ALA A 107 -3.08 -12.45 -10.51
C ALA A 107 -3.40 -11.21 -9.65
N MET A 108 -2.39 -10.47 -9.16
CA MET A 108 -2.57 -9.23 -8.39
C MET A 108 -3.45 -8.25 -9.14
N TYR A 109 -3.14 -8.01 -10.41
CA TYR A 109 -3.85 -7.05 -11.23
C TYR A 109 -5.30 -7.51 -11.51
N GLU A 110 -5.51 -8.81 -11.72
CA GLU A 110 -6.85 -9.39 -11.88
C GLU A 110 -7.71 -9.19 -10.62
N ALA A 111 -7.16 -9.51 -9.44
CA ALA A 111 -7.82 -9.28 -8.16
C ALA A 111 -8.14 -7.79 -7.95
N CYS A 112 -7.19 -6.90 -8.25
CA CYS A 112 -7.38 -5.46 -8.09
C CYS A 112 -8.45 -4.90 -9.03
N VAL A 113 -8.53 -5.39 -10.28
CA VAL A 113 -9.59 -5.03 -11.24
C VAL A 113 -10.95 -5.48 -10.74
N TYR A 114 -11.07 -6.72 -10.25
CA TYR A 114 -12.32 -7.22 -9.68
C TYR A 114 -12.76 -6.34 -8.49
N LEU A 115 -11.89 -6.16 -7.50
CA LEU A 115 -12.20 -5.42 -6.27
C LEU A 115 -12.50 -3.94 -6.53
N SER A 116 -11.94 -3.33 -7.57
CA SER A 116 -12.24 -1.93 -7.91
C SER A 116 -13.65 -1.74 -8.47
N ASN A 117 -14.27 -2.81 -8.97
CA ASN A 117 -15.63 -2.80 -9.52
C ASN A 117 -16.65 -3.47 -8.60
N ASP A 118 -16.22 -4.03 -7.47
CA ASP A 118 -17.06 -4.78 -6.55
C ASP A 118 -17.21 -4.10 -5.19
N SER A 119 -18.31 -4.40 -4.51
CA SER A 119 -18.61 -3.87 -3.17
C SER A 119 -17.62 -4.30 -2.09
N ALA A 120 -16.85 -5.37 -2.32
CA ALA A 120 -15.80 -5.85 -1.42
C ALA A 120 -14.54 -4.97 -1.41
N GLY A 121 -14.28 -4.21 -2.48
CA GLY A 121 -13.11 -3.35 -2.57
C GLY A 121 -13.41 -1.87 -2.34
N ARG A 122 -12.39 -1.11 -1.98
CA ARG A 122 -12.43 0.35 -1.89
C ARG A 122 -11.26 0.92 -2.67
N PRO A 123 -11.43 1.99 -3.46
CA PRO A 123 -10.32 2.57 -4.21
C PRO A 123 -9.09 2.85 -3.35
N ASN A 124 -9.29 3.39 -2.13
CA ASN A 124 -8.21 3.74 -1.20
C ASN A 124 -7.75 2.61 -0.28
N MET A 125 -8.24 1.38 -0.48
CA MET A 125 -7.77 0.22 0.28
C MET A 125 -6.26 0.06 0.10
N ALA A 126 -5.53 -0.10 1.21
CA ALA A 126 -4.11 -0.40 1.20
C ALA A 126 -3.90 -1.83 0.67
N VAL A 127 -2.85 -2.03 -0.13
CA VAL A 127 -2.52 -3.32 -0.72
C VAL A 127 -1.11 -3.70 -0.34
N PHE A 128 -0.95 -4.85 0.30
CA PHE A 128 0.35 -5.40 0.69
C PHE A 128 0.51 -6.84 0.23
N GLY A 129 1.74 -7.23 -0.08
CA GLY A 129 2.13 -8.63 -0.24
C GLY A 129 2.43 -9.29 1.10
N VAL A 130 2.13 -10.58 1.25
CA VAL A 130 2.57 -11.40 2.38
C VAL A 130 3.07 -12.76 1.90
N GLN A 131 4.02 -13.38 2.60
CA GLN A 131 4.48 -14.73 2.26
C GLN A 131 3.65 -15.83 2.93
N THR A 132 2.77 -15.46 3.85
CA THR A 132 1.86 -16.36 4.57
C THR A 132 0.83 -16.97 3.62
N LEU A 133 0.71 -18.30 3.64
CA LEU A 133 -0.25 -19.05 2.84
C LEU A 133 -1.65 -19.00 3.45
N ALA A 134 -2.69 -19.10 2.62
CA ALA A 134 -4.09 -19.05 3.05
C ALA A 134 -4.44 -20.01 4.19
N GLU A 135 -3.78 -21.18 4.24
CA GLU A 135 -3.98 -22.22 5.24
C GLU A 135 -3.38 -21.88 6.61
N ASP A 136 -2.38 -21.00 6.65
CA ASP A 136 -1.73 -20.54 7.89
C ASP A 136 -2.49 -19.38 8.56
N TRP A 137 -3.50 -18.82 7.88
CA TRP A 137 -4.38 -17.77 8.41
C TRP A 137 -5.39 -18.25 9.46
N GLN A 138 -5.17 -19.38 10.12
CA GLN A 138 -5.97 -19.83 11.27
C GLN A 138 -5.19 -19.60 12.58
N PRO A 139 -5.34 -18.44 13.25
CA PRO A 139 -4.72 -18.24 14.56
C PRO A 139 -5.33 -19.17 15.62
N ALA A 140 -4.52 -19.54 16.61
CA ALA A 140 -4.82 -20.59 17.59
C ALA A 140 -6.04 -20.29 18.48
N SER A 141 -6.38 -19.01 18.71
CA SER A 141 -7.53 -18.60 19.51
C SER A 141 -8.16 -17.28 19.01
N GLY A 142 -9.34 -16.92 19.55
CA GLY A 142 -10.03 -15.66 19.23
C GLY A 142 -9.30 -14.39 19.70
N GLU A 143 -8.60 -14.44 20.84
CA GLU A 143 -7.78 -13.31 21.32
C GLU A 143 -6.55 -13.09 20.43
N ASP A 144 -5.92 -14.16 19.95
CA ASP A 144 -4.79 -14.10 19.03
C ASP A 144 -5.17 -13.48 17.67
N ARG A 145 -6.41 -13.71 17.21
CA ARG A 145 -6.94 -13.12 15.96
C ARG A 145 -7.07 -11.61 16.06
N TYR A 146 -7.62 -11.10 17.15
CA TYR A 146 -7.76 -9.66 17.34
C TYR A 146 -6.39 -8.99 17.57
N ALA A 147 -5.47 -9.68 18.25
CA ALA A 147 -4.09 -9.21 18.40
C ALA A 147 -3.39 -9.08 17.03
N LEU A 148 -3.52 -10.09 16.17
CA LEU A 148 -2.97 -10.07 14.81
C LEU A 148 -3.52 -8.90 13.99
N LEU A 149 -4.82 -8.62 14.05
CA LEU A 149 -5.40 -7.46 13.36
C LEU A 149 -4.75 -6.15 13.81
N ARG A 150 -4.56 -5.94 15.12
CA ARG A 150 -3.87 -4.74 15.61
C ARG A 150 -2.41 -4.68 15.17
N GLN A 151 -1.73 -5.82 15.06
CA GLN A 151 -0.38 -5.85 14.53
C GLN A 151 -0.34 -5.53 13.04
N LEU A 152 -1.33 -5.97 12.25
CA LEU A 152 -1.45 -5.60 10.84
C LEU A 152 -1.71 -4.09 10.68
N GLU A 153 -2.61 -3.51 11.46
CA GLU A 153 -2.88 -2.06 11.47
C GLU A 153 -1.64 -1.26 11.87
N GLN A 154 -0.90 -1.73 12.88
CA GLN A 154 0.36 -1.11 13.30
C GLN A 154 1.42 -1.21 12.19
N ALA A 155 1.59 -2.38 11.58
CA ALA A 155 2.55 -2.60 10.50
C ALA A 155 2.21 -1.79 9.25
N GLU A 156 0.92 -1.64 8.90
CA GLU A 156 0.49 -0.72 7.85
C GLU A 156 0.92 0.72 8.18
N GLY A 157 0.66 1.19 9.41
CA GLY A 157 1.01 2.54 9.84
C GLY A 157 2.52 2.80 9.95
N GLU A 158 3.32 1.76 10.19
CA GLU A 158 4.79 1.82 10.23
C GLU A 158 5.44 1.64 8.85
N SER A 159 4.70 1.14 7.85
CA SER A 159 5.20 0.99 6.50
C SER A 159 5.55 2.34 5.89
N LEU A 160 6.72 2.42 5.25
CA LEU A 160 7.19 3.63 4.59
C LEU A 160 6.41 3.93 3.31
N TYR A 161 5.90 2.89 2.66
CA TYR A 161 5.22 2.99 1.39
C TYR A 161 3.89 2.23 1.47
N THR A 162 2.82 2.86 1.00
CA THR A 162 1.50 2.24 0.91
C THR A 162 1.05 2.24 -0.54
N GLN A 163 0.83 1.06 -1.08
CA GLN A 163 0.17 0.92 -2.38
C GLN A 163 -1.35 0.93 -2.18
N ARG A 164 -2.07 1.56 -3.11
CA ARG A 164 -3.53 1.68 -3.06
C ARG A 164 -4.17 0.88 -4.20
N LEU A 165 -5.34 0.30 -3.95
CA LEU A 165 -6.06 -0.53 -4.91
C LEU A 165 -6.22 0.15 -6.28
N TYR A 166 -6.65 1.42 -6.28
CA TYR A 166 -6.88 2.17 -7.53
C TYR A 166 -5.63 2.32 -8.41
N ARG A 167 -4.43 2.15 -7.84
CA ARG A 167 -3.16 2.23 -8.58
C ARG A 167 -2.75 0.92 -9.25
N LEU A 168 -3.26 -0.20 -8.74
CA LEU A 168 -2.99 -1.54 -9.30
C LEU A 168 -4.10 -1.98 -10.25
N ALA A 169 -5.33 -1.49 -10.06
CA ALA A 169 -6.45 -1.84 -10.91
C ALA A 169 -6.23 -1.37 -12.36
N GLY A 170 -6.16 -2.34 -13.28
CA GLY A 170 -5.91 -2.08 -14.71
C GLY A 170 -4.46 -1.74 -15.05
N ALA A 171 -3.54 -1.86 -14.09
CA ALA A 171 -2.11 -1.71 -14.32
C ALA A 171 -1.50 -3.03 -14.83
N GLU A 172 -0.35 -2.93 -15.50
CA GLU A 172 0.51 -4.08 -15.87
C GLU A 172 1.85 -4.08 -15.12
N ALA A 173 2.04 -3.04 -14.29
CA ALA A 173 3.23 -2.80 -13.51
C ALA A 173 2.83 -2.15 -12.17
N GLY A 174 3.60 -2.39 -11.11
CA GLY A 174 3.24 -1.89 -9.78
C GLY A 174 4.35 -2.07 -8.76
N ILE A 175 4.29 -1.24 -7.72
CA ILE A 175 5.12 -1.35 -6.53
C ILE A 175 4.24 -1.96 -5.44
N LEU A 176 4.68 -3.07 -4.84
CA LEU A 176 3.95 -3.78 -3.80
C LEU A 176 4.79 -3.79 -2.52
N PRO A 177 4.44 -3.00 -1.49
CA PRO A 177 5.04 -3.16 -0.18
C PRO A 177 4.60 -4.50 0.43
N CYS A 178 5.47 -5.15 1.19
CA CYS A 178 5.17 -6.42 1.84
C CYS A 178 5.12 -6.27 3.36
N LEU A 179 4.36 -7.15 4.00
CA LEU A 179 4.38 -7.36 5.44
C LEU A 179 4.95 -8.75 5.73
N GLU A 180 5.76 -8.85 6.77
CA GLU A 180 6.17 -10.13 7.36
C GLU A 180 5.15 -10.49 8.44
N VAL A 181 4.34 -11.52 8.19
CA VAL A 181 3.21 -11.90 9.04
C VAL A 181 3.42 -13.31 9.59
N ASP A 182 3.41 -13.45 10.91
CA ASP A 182 3.35 -14.73 11.61
C ASP A 182 2.00 -14.85 12.32
N CYS A 183 1.08 -15.59 11.70
CA CYS A 183 -0.26 -15.82 12.25
C CYS A 183 -0.26 -16.64 13.54
N ARG A 184 0.80 -17.42 13.84
CA ARG A 184 0.91 -18.22 15.06
C ARG A 184 1.42 -17.37 16.22
N ALA A 185 2.42 -16.53 15.96
CA ALA A 185 2.92 -15.56 16.93
C ALA A 185 1.97 -14.35 17.08
N GLY A 186 1.03 -14.17 16.14
CA GLY A 186 0.13 -13.03 16.10
C GLY A 186 0.86 -11.72 15.80
N THR A 187 1.96 -11.77 15.05
CA THR A 187 2.82 -10.62 14.75
C THR A 187 2.74 -10.24 13.27
N ALA A 188 2.91 -8.94 13.01
CA ALA A 188 3.09 -8.40 11.67
C ALA A 188 4.06 -7.21 11.75
N VAL A 189 5.00 -7.13 10.81
CA VAL A 189 5.94 -5.99 10.70
C VAL A 189 6.14 -5.59 9.23
N PRO A 190 6.52 -4.34 8.93
CA PRO A 190 6.89 -3.94 7.58
C PRO A 190 8.06 -4.78 7.04
N GLY A 191 7.90 -5.31 5.84
CA GLY A 191 8.90 -6.10 5.14
C GLY A 191 9.55 -5.37 3.97
N ASP A 192 9.95 -6.14 2.95
CA ASP A 192 10.50 -5.62 1.71
C ASP A 192 9.46 -4.86 0.85
N THR A 193 9.93 -4.16 -0.18
CA THR A 193 9.04 -3.62 -1.24
C THR A 193 9.45 -4.21 -2.58
N ARG A 194 8.47 -4.67 -3.36
CA ARG A 194 8.72 -5.41 -4.60
C ARG A 194 8.21 -4.66 -5.80
N LEU A 195 8.99 -4.69 -6.87
CA LEU A 195 8.63 -4.11 -8.15
C LEU A 195 8.15 -5.19 -9.11
N PHE A 196 6.94 -5.05 -9.61
CA PHE A 196 6.36 -5.95 -10.60
C PHE A 196 6.23 -5.26 -11.96
N LEU A 197 6.73 -5.93 -13.00
CA LEU A 197 6.59 -5.52 -14.41
C LEU A 197 6.07 -6.72 -15.19
N GLY A 198 4.95 -6.58 -15.92
CA GLY A 198 4.33 -7.68 -16.67
C GLY A 198 3.93 -8.87 -15.79
N GLY A 199 3.63 -8.64 -14.51
CA GLY A 199 3.32 -9.68 -13.53
C GLY A 199 4.51 -10.48 -13.00
N GLN A 200 5.75 -10.06 -13.29
CA GLN A 200 6.98 -10.65 -12.76
C GLN A 200 7.65 -9.70 -11.76
N CYS A 201 8.14 -10.24 -10.65
CA CYS A 201 8.98 -9.49 -9.72
C CYS A 201 10.34 -9.23 -10.38
N THR A 202 10.68 -7.97 -10.60
CA THR A 202 11.92 -7.54 -11.28
C THR A 202 12.93 -6.91 -10.34
N ALA A 203 12.49 -6.42 -9.18
CA ALA A 203 13.37 -5.90 -8.15
C ALA A 203 12.74 -6.08 -6.77
N VAL A 204 13.61 -6.23 -5.77
CA VAL A 204 13.28 -6.13 -4.35
C VAL A 204 14.04 -4.93 -3.81
N TRP A 205 13.34 -4.05 -3.12
CA TRP A 205 13.86 -2.82 -2.55
C TRP A 205 14.09 -3.00 -1.07
N ASP A 206 15.28 -2.56 -0.65
CA ASP A 206 15.60 -2.34 0.74
C ASP A 206 14.84 -1.12 1.30
N ARG A 207 15.09 -0.83 2.58
CA ARG A 207 14.46 0.27 3.28
C ARG A 207 14.83 1.64 2.68
N GLU A 208 16.05 1.82 2.21
CA GLU A 208 16.50 3.10 1.62
C GLU A 208 15.79 3.38 0.29
N ALA A 209 15.74 2.40 -0.62
CA ALA A 209 15.00 2.52 -1.88
C ALA A 209 13.50 2.74 -1.64
N THR A 210 12.91 2.00 -0.68
CA THR A 210 11.50 2.16 -0.32
C THR A 210 11.22 3.56 0.23
N ALA A 211 12.07 4.05 1.13
CA ALA A 211 11.95 5.40 1.68
C ALA A 211 12.04 6.46 0.59
N LEU A 212 12.99 6.31 -0.34
CA LEU A 212 13.18 7.27 -1.41
C LEU A 212 12.00 7.27 -2.39
N ALA A 213 11.46 6.09 -2.74
CA ALA A 213 10.23 5.99 -3.52
C ALA A 213 9.04 6.69 -2.82
N ALA A 214 8.88 6.46 -1.50
CA ALA A 214 7.84 7.10 -0.70
C ALA A 214 8.00 8.63 -0.63
N LEU A 215 9.24 9.13 -0.57
CA LEU A 215 9.55 10.56 -0.63
C LEU A 215 9.20 11.15 -1.99
N ILE A 216 9.57 10.48 -3.08
CA ILE A 216 9.30 10.91 -4.47
C ILE A 216 7.80 11.06 -4.72
N GLU A 217 7.02 10.13 -4.19
CA GLU A 217 5.57 10.18 -4.31
C GLU A 217 4.88 11.08 -3.29
N GLY A 218 5.64 11.65 -2.33
CA GLY A 218 5.11 12.51 -1.28
C GLY A 218 4.28 11.78 -0.23
N GLN A 219 4.45 10.46 -0.08
CA GLN A 219 3.77 9.65 0.93
C GLN A 219 4.33 9.92 2.34
N VAL A 220 5.64 10.18 2.43
CA VAL A 220 6.32 10.52 3.69
C VAL A 220 7.00 11.88 3.59
N ARG A 221 7.17 12.54 4.75
CA ARG A 221 7.81 13.87 4.88
C ARG A 221 9.03 13.88 5.79
N SER A 222 9.35 12.72 6.36
CA SER A 222 10.52 12.50 7.20
C SER A 222 10.76 11.00 7.27
N VAL A 223 12.02 10.56 7.33
CA VAL A 223 12.34 9.14 7.42
C VAL A 223 13.63 8.92 8.20
N SER A 224 13.66 7.86 9.01
CA SER A 224 14.86 7.38 9.68
C SER A 224 15.45 6.18 8.93
N LEU A 225 16.72 6.29 8.58
CA LEU A 225 17.47 5.36 7.74
C LEU A 225 18.84 5.05 8.36
N GLU A 226 19.52 4.08 7.77
CA GLU A 226 20.90 3.71 8.08
C GLU A 226 21.70 3.73 6.79
N ALA A 227 22.84 4.42 6.78
CA ALA A 227 23.78 4.47 5.66
C ALA A 227 25.07 3.72 6.00
N SER A 228 25.68 3.12 4.98
CA SER A 228 26.99 2.46 5.11
C SER A 228 28.08 3.48 4.81
N THR A 229 28.77 3.97 5.84
CA THR A 229 29.73 5.07 5.68
C THR A 229 31.16 4.61 5.95
N GLY A 230 32.16 5.45 5.64
CA GLY A 230 33.56 5.19 5.98
C GLY A 230 33.81 4.98 7.49
N ARG A 231 32.85 5.37 8.35
CA ARG A 231 32.86 5.17 9.81
C ARG A 231 32.11 3.90 10.25
N GLY A 232 31.55 3.14 9.32
CA GLY A 232 30.61 2.06 9.59
C GLY A 232 29.14 2.49 9.42
N PRO A 233 28.19 1.72 9.96
CA PRO A 233 26.77 2.03 9.85
C PRO A 233 26.42 3.29 10.65
N VAL A 234 25.78 4.25 10.00
CA VAL A 234 25.30 5.50 10.60
C VAL A 234 23.80 5.59 10.42
N ARG A 235 23.08 5.73 11.53
CA ARG A 235 21.65 6.05 11.51
C ARG A 235 21.45 7.55 11.45
N TYR A 236 20.44 7.98 10.71
CA TYR A 236 20.08 9.37 10.55
C TYR A 236 18.58 9.52 10.32
N THR A 237 18.06 10.72 10.60
CA THR A 237 16.72 11.13 10.22
C THR A 237 16.83 12.21 9.15
N LEU A 238 16.24 11.98 7.98
CA LEU A 238 16.07 12.97 6.93
C LEU A 238 14.80 13.77 7.18
N GLU A 239 14.94 15.05 7.50
CA GLU A 239 13.83 15.97 7.75
C GLU A 239 13.67 17.03 6.66
N LEU A 240 12.43 17.48 6.47
CA LEU A 240 12.04 18.49 5.49
C LEU A 240 12.61 18.21 4.09
N PRO A 241 12.42 16.99 3.55
CA PRO A 241 12.84 16.66 2.20
C PRO A 241 12.04 17.50 1.20
N LEU A 242 12.75 18.17 0.30
CA LEU A 242 12.21 18.97 -0.78
C LEU A 242 12.69 18.39 -2.10
N LEU A 243 11.73 18.05 -2.95
CA LEU A 243 11.97 17.57 -4.31
C LEU A 243 11.72 18.69 -5.32
N GLY A 244 12.75 18.96 -6.12
CA GLY A 244 12.71 19.89 -7.25
C GLY A 244 12.83 19.13 -8.56
N TRP A 245 12.09 19.60 -9.57
CA TRP A 245 12.09 19.06 -10.92
C TRP A 245 12.39 20.21 -11.90
N GLU A 246 13.51 20.16 -12.60
CA GLU A 246 13.96 21.22 -13.50
C GLU A 246 14.22 20.62 -14.89
N PRO A 247 13.27 20.73 -15.83
CA PRO A 247 13.49 20.27 -17.20
C PRO A 247 14.46 21.21 -17.94
N SER A 248 15.29 20.62 -18.79
CA SER A 248 16.14 21.34 -19.73
C SER A 248 15.72 20.97 -21.15
N LEU A 249 15.13 21.94 -21.87
CA LEU A 249 14.64 21.74 -23.24
C LEU A 249 15.77 21.55 -24.26
N ASP A 250 16.92 22.19 -24.03
CA ASP A 250 18.07 22.13 -24.94
C ASP A 250 18.70 20.73 -24.96
N THR A 251 18.80 20.11 -23.79
CA THR A 251 19.39 18.77 -23.60
C THR A 251 18.35 17.66 -23.57
N LEU A 252 17.06 18.03 -23.47
CA LEU A 252 15.94 17.12 -23.22
C LEU A 252 16.21 16.22 -22.01
N THR A 253 16.70 16.82 -20.92
CA THR A 253 16.96 16.14 -19.63
C THR A 253 16.06 16.69 -18.54
N LEU A 254 15.85 15.89 -17.49
CA LEU A 254 15.14 16.28 -16.28
C LEU A 254 16.10 16.23 -15.10
N ASN A 255 16.38 17.40 -14.51
CA ASN A 255 17.17 17.48 -13.29
C ASN A 255 16.24 17.31 -12.08
N ALA A 256 16.40 16.21 -11.36
CA ALA A 256 15.71 15.90 -10.13
C ALA A 256 16.61 16.23 -8.94
N ARG A 257 16.17 17.15 -8.08
CA ARG A 257 16.93 17.58 -6.90
C ARG A 257 16.21 17.15 -5.63
N LEU A 258 16.86 16.33 -4.80
CA LEU A 258 16.45 16.08 -3.42
C LEU A 258 17.30 16.95 -2.49
N SER A 259 16.65 17.73 -1.63
CA SER A 259 17.34 18.48 -0.58
C SER A 259 16.67 18.31 0.78
N GLY A 260 17.41 18.46 1.87
CA GLY A 260 16.86 18.28 3.21
C GLY A 260 17.91 18.39 4.31
N TYR A 261 17.49 18.12 5.54
CA TYR A 261 18.34 18.18 6.72
C TYR A 261 18.54 16.81 7.33
N LEU A 262 19.77 16.50 7.76
CA LEU A 262 20.09 15.32 8.54
C LEU A 262 20.09 15.65 10.03
N LYS A 263 19.35 14.87 10.80
CA LYS A 263 19.35 14.88 12.27
C LYS A 263 19.67 13.49 12.82
N ASN A 264 19.93 13.44 14.13
CA ASN A 264 20.14 12.20 14.88
C ASN A 264 21.21 11.28 14.25
N LEU A 265 22.29 11.89 13.74
CA LEU A 265 23.42 11.16 13.17
C LEU A 265 24.10 10.36 14.29
N THR A 266 23.92 9.04 14.29
CA THR A 266 24.45 8.15 15.32
C THR A 266 25.20 6.97 14.71
N ASP A 267 26.38 6.67 15.23
CA ASP A 267 27.15 5.44 14.96
C ASP A 267 27.16 4.52 16.20
N SER A 268 28.02 3.48 16.20
CA SER A 268 28.18 2.57 17.33
C SER A 268 28.69 3.24 18.62
N GLY A 269 29.34 4.40 18.50
CA GLY A 269 29.81 5.23 19.61
C GLY A 269 28.80 6.25 20.11
N GLY A 270 27.61 6.34 19.49
CA GLY A 270 26.54 7.25 19.86
C GLY A 270 26.43 8.44 18.91
N LEU A 271 26.09 9.62 19.44
CA LEU A 271 25.81 10.80 18.63
C LEU A 271 27.09 11.38 18.00
N ILE A 272 27.03 11.63 16.70
CA ILE A 272 28.16 12.18 15.94
C ILE A 272 28.15 13.70 16.08
N HIS A 273 29.25 14.27 16.59
CA HIS A 273 29.39 15.71 16.80
C HIS A 273 30.32 16.41 15.79
N THR A 274 31.25 15.68 15.18
CA THR A 274 32.28 16.23 14.28
C THR A 274 32.23 15.57 12.90
N GLY A 275 32.64 16.30 11.85
CA GLY A 275 32.61 15.79 10.47
C GLY A 275 31.19 15.57 9.91
N LYS A 276 30.18 16.20 10.51
CA LYS A 276 28.77 15.99 10.14
C LYS A 276 28.46 16.32 8.68
N GLN A 277 29.08 17.36 8.11
CA GLN A 277 28.83 17.74 6.72
C GLN A 277 29.52 16.79 5.73
N GLU A 278 30.74 16.35 6.00
CA GLU A 278 31.42 15.31 5.19
C GLU A 278 30.57 14.03 5.14
N LEU A 279 30.00 13.66 6.28
CA LEU A 279 29.08 12.53 6.40
C LEU A 279 27.76 12.76 5.65
N ALA A 280 27.24 13.98 5.65
CA ALA A 280 26.06 14.34 4.87
C ALA A 280 26.31 14.24 3.36
N ASP A 281 27.51 14.62 2.90
CA ASP A 281 27.91 14.52 1.50
C ASP A 281 28.06 13.05 1.07
N GLU A 282 28.61 12.19 1.95
CA GLU A 282 28.69 10.75 1.73
C GLU A 282 27.29 10.08 1.66
N ILE A 283 26.39 10.44 2.58
CA ILE A 283 25.00 9.98 2.57
C ILE A 283 24.27 10.49 1.32
N ALA A 284 24.51 11.74 0.91
CA ALA A 284 23.91 12.31 -0.29
C ALA A 284 24.31 11.52 -1.54
N ALA A 285 25.59 11.15 -1.68
CA ALA A 285 26.07 10.34 -2.79
C ALA A 285 25.41 8.94 -2.84
N GLN A 286 25.21 8.30 -1.68
CA GLN A 286 24.51 7.01 -1.60
C GLN A 286 23.04 7.14 -2.04
N LEU A 287 22.33 8.14 -1.50
CA LEU A 287 20.95 8.41 -1.88
C LEU A 287 20.82 8.76 -3.37
N GLU A 288 21.80 9.45 -3.96
CA GLU A 288 21.81 9.76 -5.38
C GLU A 288 21.91 8.49 -6.24
N GLU A 289 22.80 7.56 -5.89
CA GLU A 289 22.91 6.27 -6.60
C GLU A 289 21.63 5.44 -6.43
N THR A 290 21.06 5.40 -5.23
CA THR A 290 19.76 4.76 -4.99
C THR A 290 18.65 5.42 -5.82
N ALA A 291 18.63 6.74 -5.94
CA ALA A 291 17.68 7.48 -6.77
C ALA A 291 17.79 7.10 -8.25
N ARG A 292 19.01 7.07 -8.79
CA ARG A 292 19.30 6.66 -10.16
C ARG A 292 18.86 5.21 -10.40
N ARG A 293 19.16 4.31 -9.45
CA ARG A 293 18.76 2.90 -9.52
C ARG A 293 17.24 2.72 -9.56
N ILE A 294 16.50 3.28 -8.60
CA ILE A 294 15.04 3.12 -8.56
C ILE A 294 14.36 3.79 -9.76
N THR A 295 14.92 4.91 -10.25
CA THR A 295 14.45 5.56 -11.48
C THR A 295 14.62 4.64 -12.68
N ARG A 296 15.81 4.05 -12.89
CA ARG A 296 16.02 3.08 -13.98
C ARG A 296 15.05 1.89 -13.90
N GLN A 297 14.82 1.37 -12.69
CA GLN A 297 13.94 0.23 -12.45
C GLN A 297 12.46 0.55 -12.73
N THR A 298 11.99 1.73 -12.32
CA THR A 298 10.57 2.11 -12.45
C THR A 298 10.21 2.77 -13.77
N PHE A 299 11.21 3.34 -14.44
CA PHE A 299 11.02 4.22 -15.60
C PHE A 299 11.51 3.61 -16.92
N GLY A 300 12.55 2.78 -16.87
CA GLY A 300 13.26 2.24 -18.04
C GLY A 300 12.50 1.23 -18.91
N GLN A 301 11.19 1.07 -18.72
CA GLN A 301 10.34 0.18 -19.52
C GLN A 301 9.01 0.85 -19.95
N GLY A 302 8.99 2.19 -20.06
CA GLY A 302 7.79 2.90 -20.46
C GLY A 302 6.76 3.09 -19.34
N GLN A 303 7.14 2.82 -18.09
CA GLN A 303 6.28 2.94 -16.93
C GLN A 303 6.64 4.20 -16.14
N ASP A 304 5.68 4.90 -15.55
CA ASP A 304 5.94 6.03 -14.64
C ASP A 304 5.41 5.69 -13.25
N LEU A 305 5.99 4.66 -12.63
CA LEU A 305 5.45 4.11 -11.39
C LEU A 305 5.58 5.07 -10.21
N LEU A 306 6.62 5.93 -10.22
CA LEU A 306 6.84 6.98 -9.22
C LEU A 306 6.14 8.32 -9.56
N ARG A 307 5.35 8.36 -10.64
CA ARG A 307 4.56 9.53 -11.08
C ARG A 307 5.38 10.80 -11.29
N MET A 308 6.62 10.66 -11.76
CA MET A 308 7.52 11.77 -12.05
C MET A 308 6.93 12.69 -13.13
N GLY A 309 6.14 12.13 -14.07
CA GLY A 309 5.50 12.89 -15.14
C GLY A 309 4.34 13.75 -14.64
N PHE A 310 3.65 13.31 -13.59
CA PHE A 310 2.66 14.16 -12.92
C PHE A 310 3.33 15.42 -12.34
N TRP A 311 4.47 15.25 -11.65
CA TRP A 311 5.19 16.38 -11.07
C TRP A 311 5.74 17.33 -12.12
N LEU A 312 6.30 16.79 -13.20
CA LEU A 312 6.78 17.63 -14.30
C LEU A 312 5.64 18.39 -14.99
N ARG A 313 4.53 17.72 -15.36
CA ARG A 313 3.37 18.38 -15.98
C ARG A 313 2.80 19.48 -15.10
N SER A 314 2.81 19.29 -13.79
CA SER A 314 2.32 20.28 -12.83
C SER A 314 3.21 21.52 -12.76
N ARG A 315 4.50 21.39 -13.10
CA ARG A 315 5.48 22.48 -13.04
C ARG A 315 5.71 23.15 -14.40
N ASP A 316 5.85 22.36 -15.45
CA ASP A 316 6.09 22.81 -16.82
C ASP A 316 5.46 21.81 -17.81
N ALA A 317 4.18 22.06 -18.13
CA ALA A 317 3.42 21.23 -19.05
C ALA A 317 3.99 21.24 -20.48
N ALA A 318 4.58 22.36 -20.92
CA ALA A 318 5.16 22.47 -22.26
C ALA A 318 6.41 21.61 -22.38
N ALA A 319 7.30 21.65 -21.39
CA ALA A 319 8.48 20.81 -21.38
C ALA A 319 8.14 19.32 -21.28
N CYS A 320 7.13 18.95 -20.50
CA CYS A 320 6.68 17.57 -20.46
C CYS A 320 6.17 17.09 -21.83
N ALA A 321 5.31 17.87 -22.49
CA ALA A 321 4.79 17.53 -23.80
C ALA A 321 5.90 17.38 -24.86
N GLU A 322 6.94 18.21 -24.79
CA GLU A 322 8.09 18.12 -25.69
C GLU A 322 8.93 16.85 -25.46
N LEU A 323 9.16 16.47 -24.20
CA LEU A 323 9.85 15.22 -23.86
C LEU A 323 9.05 13.97 -24.27
N GLU A 324 7.73 14.00 -24.09
CA GLU A 324 6.81 12.95 -24.55
C GLU A 324 6.83 12.85 -26.08
N ARG A 325 6.69 13.98 -26.79
CA ARG A 325 6.71 14.05 -28.26
C ARG A 325 8.03 13.58 -28.85
N ALA A 326 9.14 13.81 -28.16
CA ALA A 326 10.46 13.34 -28.57
C ALA A 326 10.65 11.82 -28.36
N GLY A 327 9.70 11.13 -27.71
CA GLY A 327 9.84 9.72 -27.33
C GLY A 327 10.94 9.48 -26.30
N ARG A 328 11.39 10.53 -25.62
CA ARG A 328 12.51 10.51 -24.65
C ARG A 328 12.03 10.53 -23.21
N TRP A 329 10.72 10.63 -23.00
CA TRP A 329 10.17 10.71 -21.65
C TRP A 329 10.62 9.54 -20.80
N TYR A 330 10.54 8.30 -21.29
CA TYR A 330 10.88 7.10 -20.51
C TYR A 330 12.36 6.67 -20.62
N ASP A 331 13.25 7.56 -21.01
CA ASP A 331 14.69 7.30 -21.03
C ASP A 331 15.28 7.66 -19.65
N PRO A 332 15.59 6.68 -18.78
CA PRO A 332 16.07 6.97 -17.43
C PRO A 332 17.46 7.61 -17.43
N ASP A 333 18.23 7.50 -18.52
CA ASP A 333 19.53 8.15 -18.66
C ASP A 333 19.40 9.67 -18.91
N ARG A 334 18.17 10.16 -19.11
CA ARG A 334 17.84 11.59 -19.20
C ARG A 334 17.44 12.21 -17.88
N ILE A 335 17.37 11.42 -16.81
CA ILE A 335 17.05 11.90 -15.46
C ILE A 335 18.35 12.01 -14.67
N GLU A 336 18.75 13.24 -14.41
CA GLU A 336 19.93 13.54 -13.61
C GLU A 336 19.50 13.81 -12.18
N TRP A 337 20.00 13.02 -11.24
CA TRP A 337 19.76 13.21 -9.82
C TRP A 337 20.86 14.05 -9.19
N GLU A 338 20.44 14.94 -8.31
CA GLU A 338 21.32 15.69 -7.43
C GLU A 338 20.74 15.64 -6.01
N VAL A 339 21.53 15.17 -5.04
CA VAL A 339 21.14 15.15 -3.63
C VAL A 339 21.97 16.17 -2.85
N ARG A 340 21.31 17.10 -2.15
CA ARG A 340 21.96 18.15 -1.34
C ARG A 340 21.46 18.13 0.09
N LEU A 341 22.28 17.60 1.00
CA LEU A 341 21.94 17.45 2.41
C LEU A 341 22.76 18.39 3.29
N ARG A 342 22.12 18.87 4.36
CA ARG A 342 22.78 19.65 5.42
C ARG A 342 22.64 18.92 6.73
N ALA A 343 23.75 18.66 7.41
CA ALA A 343 23.67 18.13 8.76
C ALA A 343 23.44 19.24 9.79
N LEU A 344 22.52 18.97 10.73
CA LEU A 344 22.21 19.85 11.87
C LEU A 344 22.96 19.44 13.13
#